data_AF-A0A940Q0I8-F1
#
_entry.id   AF-A0A940Q0I8-F1
#
_cell.length_a   1.000
_cell.length_b   1.000
_cell.length_c   1.000
_cell.angle_alpha   90.00
_cell.angle_beta   90.00
_cell.angle_gamma   90.00
#
_symmetry.space_group_name_H-M   'P 1'
#
loop_
_entity.id
_entity.type
_entity.pdbx_description
1 polymer ?
#
loop_
_entity_poly.entity_id
_entity_poly.type
_entity_poly.pdbx_seq_one_letter_code
_entity_poly.pdbx_strand_id
1 'polypeptide(L)'
;MTYGFDDDILQVLTEAGSEGLSVRKVARHVFNARHTMFDELVYEDVHAYVAKFLLRSSKSKKSPIIRGEKRGVYLIDKNREKRVQLRLDFVG
;
A
#
# COMPACT_ATOMS: atom_id res chain seq x y z
N MET A 1 -0.09 0.17 20.50
CA MET A 1 0.50 0.95 19.40
C MET A 1 -0.01 0.38 18.09
N THR A 2 -0.76 1.14 17.31
CA THR A 2 -1.20 0.72 15.98
C THR A 2 0.00 0.79 15.04
N TYR A 3 0.62 -0.34 14.72
CA TYR A 3 1.68 -0.37 13.71
C TYR A 3 1.11 0.15 12.38
N GLY A 4 1.65 1.26 11.89
CA GLY A 4 1.36 1.72 10.54
C GLY A 4 2.14 0.87 9.54
N PHE A 5 1.45 0.28 8.57
CA PHE A 5 2.05 -0.50 7.47
C PHE A 5 2.10 0.31 6.16
N ASP A 6 1.83 1.62 6.22
CA ASP A 6 1.66 2.48 5.05
C ASP A 6 2.88 2.45 4.14
N ASP A 7 4.09 2.57 4.71
CA ASP A 7 5.35 2.56 3.95
C ASP A 7 5.63 1.21 3.30
N ASP A 8 5.41 0.09 4.01
CA ASP A 8 5.57 -1.25 3.44
C ASP A 8 4.57 -1.49 2.29
N ILE A 9 3.32 -1.03 2.46
CA ILE A 9 2.28 -1.14 1.43
C ILE A 9 2.69 -0.35 0.18
N LEU A 10 3.20 0.88 0.37
CA LEU A 10 3.67 1.72 -0.73
C LEU A 10 4.86 1.06 -1.44
N GLN A 11 5.86 0.60 -0.70
CA GLN A 11 7.02 -0.08 -1.25
C GLN A 11 6.62 -1.31 -2.09
N VAL A 12 5.77 -2.18 -1.54
CA VAL A 12 5.29 -3.39 -2.22
C VAL A 12 4.55 -3.05 -3.52
N LEU A 13 3.73 -1.99 -3.53
CA LEU A 13 3.03 -1.57 -4.76
C LEU A 13 3.95 -0.87 -5.77
N THR A 14 4.95 -0.15 -5.31
CA THR A 14 5.97 0.47 -6.17
C THR A 14 6.80 -0.61 -6.87
N GLU A 15 7.22 -1.64 -6.15
CA GLU A 15 7.96 -2.80 -6.70
C GLU A 15 7.10 -3.61 -7.69
N ALA A 16 5.79 -3.72 -7.44
CA ALA A 16 4.86 -4.39 -8.34
C ALA A 16 4.62 -3.66 -9.68
N GLY A 17 4.91 -2.35 -9.73
CA GLY A 17 4.75 -1.55 -10.94
C GLY A 17 3.31 -1.52 -11.47
N SER A 18 3.17 -1.52 -12.81
CA SER A 18 1.90 -1.34 -13.50
C SER A 18 0.94 -2.53 -13.41
N GLU A 19 1.45 -3.73 -13.12
CA GLU A 19 0.61 -4.92 -12.93
C GLU A 19 -0.15 -4.87 -11.60
N GLY A 20 0.42 -4.19 -10.60
CA GLY A 20 -0.14 -4.09 -9.27
C GLY A 20 -0.22 -5.45 -8.55
N LEU A 21 -0.83 -5.43 -7.37
CA LEU A 21 -1.03 -6.61 -6.54
C LEU A 21 -2.42 -6.66 -5.92
N SER A 22 -2.94 -7.87 -5.78
CA SER A 22 -4.15 -8.11 -4.98
C SER A 22 -3.91 -7.76 -3.50
N VAL A 23 -4.95 -7.32 -2.78
CA VAL A 23 -4.91 -7.07 -1.33
C VAL A 23 -4.21 -8.21 -0.57
N ARG A 24 -4.54 -9.47 -0.88
CA ARG A 24 -3.96 -10.65 -0.23
C ARG A 24 -2.44 -10.74 -0.43
N LYS A 25 -1.95 -10.49 -1.65
CA LYS A 25 -0.51 -10.50 -1.94
C LYS A 25 0.19 -9.38 -1.20
N VAL A 26 -0.34 -8.16 -1.25
CA VAL A 26 0.21 -7.02 -0.49
C VAL A 26 0.32 -7.35 0.99
N ALA A 27 -0.77 -7.83 1.61
CA ALA A 27 -0.79 -8.21 3.02
C ALA A 27 0.23 -9.30 3.36
N ARG A 28 0.43 -10.28 2.46
CA ARG A 28 1.44 -11.33 2.64
C ARG A 28 2.86 -10.77 2.63
N HIS A 29 3.17 -9.85 1.71
CA HIS A 29 4.49 -9.22 1.66
C HIS A 29 4.76 -8.37 2.91
N VAL A 30 3.78 -7.55 3.32
CA VAL A 30 3.87 -6.74 4.55
C VAL A 30 4.05 -7.62 5.78
N PHE A 31 3.24 -8.69 5.90
CA PHE A 31 3.36 -9.65 6.99
C PHE A 31 4.76 -10.28 7.02
N ASN A 32 5.24 -10.79 5.88
CA ASN A 32 6.56 -11.43 5.81
C ASN A 32 7.72 -10.46 6.10
N ALA A 33 7.58 -9.17 5.77
CA ALA A 33 8.60 -8.16 6.03
C ALA A 33 8.69 -7.75 7.51
N ARG A 34 7.55 -7.74 8.20
CA ARG A 34 7.43 -7.30 9.61
C ARG A 34 7.46 -8.45 10.62
N HIS A 35 7.10 -9.66 10.21
CA HIS A 35 7.04 -10.80 11.10
C HIS A 35 8.45 -11.28 11.43
N THR A 36 8.93 -10.90 12.60
CA THR A 36 10.15 -11.43 13.20
C THR A 36 9.81 -12.63 14.11
N MET A 37 10.80 -13.46 14.43
CA MET A 37 10.63 -14.70 15.20
C MET A 37 10.01 -14.51 16.60
N PHE A 38 9.92 -13.27 17.09
CA PHE A 38 9.43 -12.93 18.44
C PHE A 38 8.19 -12.02 18.43
N ASP A 39 7.55 -11.80 17.28
CA ASP A 39 6.39 -10.88 17.17
C ASP A 39 5.04 -11.62 17.12
N GLU A 40 4.07 -11.17 17.93
CA GLU A 40 2.67 -11.64 17.92
C GLU A 40 1.86 -11.01 16.75
N LEU A 41 2.50 -10.74 15.62
CA LEU A 41 1.79 -10.16 14.48
C LEU A 41 0.82 -11.22 13.91
N VAL A 42 -0.47 -10.90 13.91
CA VAL A 42 -1.52 -11.76 13.35
C VAL A 42 -1.79 -11.35 11.90
N TYR A 43 -1.79 -12.32 10.98
CA TYR A 43 -1.95 -12.06 9.55
C TYR A 43 -3.29 -11.39 9.22
N GLU A 44 -4.35 -11.77 9.93
CA GLU A 44 -5.70 -11.23 9.78
C GLU A 44 -5.74 -9.72 10.05
N ASP A 45 -4.99 -9.25 11.05
CA ASP A 45 -4.89 -7.83 11.39
C ASP A 45 -4.14 -7.05 10.32
N VAL A 46 -3.04 -7.61 9.79
CA VAL A 46 -2.31 -7.04 8.65
C VAL A 46 -3.23 -6.95 7.43
N HIS A 47 -3.94 -8.02 7.11
CA HIS A 47 -4.85 -8.06 5.98
C HIS A 47 -5.99 -7.04 6.11
N ALA A 48 -6.60 -6.93 7.30
CA ALA A 48 -7.63 -5.96 7.59
C ALA A 48 -7.12 -4.52 7.48
N TYR A 49 -5.90 -4.25 7.95
CA TYR A 49 -5.25 -2.95 7.81
C TYR A 49 -5.02 -2.60 6.34
N VAL A 50 -4.36 -3.49 5.60
CA VAL A 50 -4.01 -3.30 4.18
C VAL A 50 -5.27 -3.05 3.35
N ALA A 51 -6.33 -3.84 3.57
CA ALA A 51 -7.60 -3.66 2.86
C ALA A 51 -8.22 -2.27 3.10
N LYS A 52 -8.27 -1.82 4.36
CA LYS A 52 -8.80 -0.50 4.73
C LYS A 52 -7.95 0.64 4.16
N PHE A 53 -6.63 0.51 4.26
CA PHE A 53 -5.68 1.49 3.73
C PHE A 53 -5.84 1.64 2.21
N LEU A 54 -5.74 0.55 1.45
CA LEU A 54 -5.85 0.56 -0.01
C LEU A 54 -7.20 1.10 -0.48
N LEU A 55 -8.29 0.72 0.18
CA LEU A 55 -9.62 1.23 -0.14
C LEU A 55 -9.71 2.74 0.08
N ARG A 56 -9.27 3.23 1.24
CA ARG A 56 -9.29 4.67 1.58
C ARG A 56 -8.39 5.46 0.62
N SER A 57 -7.17 4.98 0.39
CA SER A 57 -6.18 5.63 -0.46
C SER A 57 -6.65 5.71 -1.92
N SER A 58 -7.23 4.64 -2.47
CA SER A 58 -7.74 4.64 -3.86
C SER A 58 -8.87 5.64 -4.13
N LYS A 59 -9.60 6.07 -3.09
CA LYS A 59 -10.64 7.09 -3.20
C LYS A 59 -10.10 8.53 -3.11
N SER A 60 -8.87 8.70 -2.63
CA SER A 60 -8.24 10.01 -2.45
C SER A 60 -7.54 10.45 -3.73
N LYS A 61 -7.87 11.65 -4.24
CA LYS A 61 -7.13 12.28 -5.34
C LYS A 61 -5.70 12.69 -4.98
N LYS A 62 -5.37 12.71 -3.68
CA LYS A 62 -4.03 13.01 -3.15
C LYS A 62 -3.16 11.74 -3.01
N SER A 63 -3.73 10.55 -3.13
CA SER A 63 -2.97 9.31 -3.09
C SER A 63 -2.53 8.89 -4.49
N PRO A 64 -1.32 8.34 -4.65
CA PRO A 64 -0.90 7.73 -5.89
C PRO A 64 -1.52 6.35 -6.13
N ILE A 65 -2.14 5.74 -5.11
CA ILE A 65 -2.73 4.41 -5.19
C ILE A 65 -4.03 4.47 -6.00
N ILE A 66 -4.18 3.56 -6.96
CA ILE A 66 -5.41 3.37 -7.75
C ILE A 66 -5.83 1.89 -7.75
N ARG A 67 -7.07 1.63 -8.15
CA ARG A 67 -7.55 0.27 -8.44
C ARG A 67 -7.06 -0.16 -9.82
N GLY A 68 -6.61 -1.39 -9.93
CA GLY A 68 -6.30 -2.03 -11.21
C GLY A 68 -7.54 -2.58 -11.90
N GLU A 69 -7.33 -3.19 -13.08
CA GLU A 69 -8.41 -3.74 -13.90
C GLU A 69 -9.13 -4.91 -13.23
N LYS A 70 -8.38 -5.70 -12.45
CA LYS A 70 -8.93 -6.85 -11.72
C LYS A 70 -9.45 -6.43 -10.36
N ARG A 71 -10.61 -6.95 -9.97
CA ARG A 71 -11.22 -6.68 -8.66
C ARG A 71 -10.23 -7.01 -7.54
N GLY A 72 -10.02 -6.03 -6.65
CA GLY A 72 -9.15 -6.19 -5.47
C GLY A 72 -7.66 -6.07 -5.77
N VAL A 73 -7.27 -5.71 -7.00
CA VAL A 73 -5.89 -5.35 -7.36
C VAL A 73 -5.70 -3.83 -7.24
N TYR A 74 -4.55 -3.44 -6.69
CA TYR A 74 -4.15 -2.05 -6.51
C TYR A 74 -2.74 -1.85 -7.06
N LEU A 75 -2.44 -0.64 -7.54
CA LEU A 75 -1.13 -0.24 -8.08
C LEU A 75 -0.87 1.24 -7.81
N ILE A 76 0.39 1.66 -8.01
CA ILE A 76 0.80 3.05 -8.02
C ILE A 76 0.62 3.64 -9.43
N ASP A 77 -0.18 4.70 -9.54
CA ASP A 77 -0.23 5.54 -10.73
C ASP A 77 0.98 6.47 -10.72
N LYS A 78 2.00 6.15 -11.52
CA LYS A 78 3.26 6.92 -11.64
C LYS A 78 3.02 8.40 -11.96
N ASN A 79 1.92 8.75 -12.64
CA ASN A 79 1.61 10.15 -12.92
C ASN A 79 1.07 10.85 -11.67
N ARG A 80 0.28 10.17 -10.83
CA ARG A 80 -0.16 10.70 -9.54
C ARG A 80 0.99 10.76 -8.55
N GLU A 81 1.84 9.74 -8.51
CA GLU A 81 3.03 9.69 -7.68
C GLU A 81 3.94 10.89 -7.94
N LYS A 82 4.32 11.15 -9.20
CA LYS A 82 5.08 12.35 -9.58
C LYS A 82 4.39 13.63 -9.13
N ARG A 83 3.07 13.76 -9.30
CA ARG A 83 2.32 14.94 -8.83
C ARG A 83 2.32 15.10 -7.31
N VAL A 84 2.29 14.01 -6.56
CA VAL A 84 2.37 14.03 -5.10
C VAL A 84 3.78 14.41 -4.66
N GLN A 85 4.81 13.78 -5.22
CA GLN A 85 6.21 14.10 -4.94
C GLN A 85 6.51 15.57 -5.21
N LEU A 86 6.18 16.08 -6.41
CA LEU A 86 6.36 17.50 -6.73
C LEU A 86 5.64 18.41 -5.73
N ARG A 87 4.39 18.10 -5.35
CA ARG A 87 3.66 18.92 -4.36
C ARG A 87 4.32 18.94 -2.98
N LEU A 88 4.99 17.86 -2.58
CA LEU A 88 5.72 17.81 -1.32
C LEU A 88 7.02 18.62 -1.43
N ASP A 89 7.72 18.52 -2.56
CA ASP A 89 8.97 19.23 -2.82
C ASP A 89 8.79 20.76 -2.97
N PHE A 90 7.60 21.25 -3.35
CA PHE A 90 7.29 22.68 -3.50
C PHE A 90 6.59 23.32 -2.28
N VAL A 91 6.24 22.53 -1.25
CA VAL A 91 5.58 23.01 -0.02
C VAL A 91 6.54 22.93 1.19
N GLY A 92 7.78 22.51 0.97
CA GLY A 92 8.88 22.48 1.96
C GLY A 92 9.72 23.74 1.94
#